data_AF-A0A662MAD3-F1
#
_entry.id   AF-A0A662MAD3-F1
#
_cell.length_a   1.000
_cell.length_b   1.000
_cell.length_c   1.000
_cell.angle_alpha   90.00
_cell.angle_beta   90.00
_cell.angle_gamma   90.00
#
_symmetry.space_group_name_H-M   'P 1'
#
loop_
_entity.id
_entity.type
_entity.pdbx_description
1 polymer ?
#
loop_
_entity_poly.entity_id
_entity_poly.type
_entity_poly.pdbx_seq_one_letter_code
_entity_poly.pdbx_strand_id
1 'polypeptide(L)'
;MISSPVNLRLRPKTIKSIKFGIMSPEIVRKISVMEVKTPEVYDNAKLPVTGGLMDPRLGVIEPGAICKTCGKPSKQCPGHFGHIELAHPVYHVNYAEDIHSIARITCENCSRPLLTNKEKEEFREMLKEAKWDKRMYNKVLRTIVQHGVARRRDLYVVYEMGYSLWKMRDYDRELLHYRLSLVTRDDLENLKQILHGAPSIRPIIESLEDEYLVNFLRVFEAMGIEDVETIIEFIDFVVKASEIYEKLENLSNYFINNTTKVDRFELFEGRISIPGVDPIEAKNIYEEEIKLIERFVKVLKKLSEASKDNNFRDILAHQYEEVKLILEDVGGAENAYRSGIFVDNLGELHVPSSIAKSMKYYSKVEPARCPHCGKPLSLDVELEKPYKYFRWDISRTLSSITLEVVGESEEPLTARALVEKIISKTKREQLYERHRILPDAMRRVFERIPDDELFLYDLDPEASRPEWMIITVLPVPPVTVRPSIILESGERSEDDLTHALVQIITANNKLLDNKIQGSPQIVIEDLWDVLQLHVTTYINNKLPGVPEAKHRGGKHLKSITERLSGKEGRFRGNLAGKRVNFSARTV
;
A
#
# COMPACT_ATOMS: atom_id res chain seq x y z
N MET A 1 40.53 -16.94 58.86
CA MET A 1 40.82 -17.59 57.56
C MET A 1 39.50 -17.68 56.80
N ILE A 2 39.21 -16.69 55.95
CA ILE A 2 38.01 -16.71 55.10
C ILE A 2 38.42 -17.42 53.81
N SER A 3 37.88 -18.61 53.61
CA SER A 3 38.08 -19.45 52.43
C SER A 3 37.76 -18.66 51.16
N SER A 4 38.77 -18.43 50.32
CA SER A 4 38.59 -17.90 48.97
C SER A 4 37.58 -18.76 48.19
N PRO A 5 36.64 -18.18 47.45
CA PRO A 5 35.70 -18.95 46.65
C PRO A 5 36.49 -19.68 45.57
N VAL A 6 36.23 -20.98 45.48
CA VAL A 6 36.77 -21.92 44.50
C VAL A 6 36.66 -21.29 43.12
N ASN A 7 37.81 -20.99 42.51
CA ASN A 7 37.95 -20.61 41.11
C ASN A 7 37.47 -21.79 40.25
N LEU A 8 36.16 -21.86 40.00
CA LEU A 8 35.59 -22.68 38.95
C LEU A 8 36.18 -22.18 37.63
N ARG A 9 37.23 -22.86 37.15
CA ARG A 9 37.75 -22.69 35.78
C ARG A 9 36.64 -23.08 34.81
N LEU A 10 35.80 -22.11 34.46
CA LEU A 10 34.82 -22.25 33.40
C LEU A 10 35.59 -22.67 32.15
N ARG A 11 35.26 -23.84 31.58
CA ARG A 11 35.79 -24.25 30.28
C ARG A 11 35.44 -23.15 29.27
N PRO A 12 36.38 -22.72 28.42
CA PRO A 12 36.09 -21.70 27.42
C PRO A 12 34.97 -22.20 26.51
N LYS A 13 33.83 -21.50 26.50
CA LYS A 13 32.72 -21.78 25.58
C LYS A 13 33.00 -21.09 24.26
N THR A 14 32.65 -21.75 23.16
CA THR A 14 32.70 -21.17 21.81
C THR A 14 31.29 -20.76 21.37
N ILE A 15 31.20 -19.74 20.51
CA ILE A 15 29.93 -19.27 19.94
C ILE A 15 29.48 -20.28 18.88
N LYS A 16 28.33 -20.93 19.07
CA LYS A 16 27.77 -21.92 18.14
C LYS A 16 27.00 -21.27 16.98
N SER A 17 26.16 -20.28 17.29
CA SER A 17 25.30 -19.60 16.33
C SER A 17 24.91 -18.20 16.82
N ILE A 18 24.40 -17.37 15.91
CA ILE A 18 23.87 -16.02 16.19
C ILE A 18 22.43 -15.99 15.66
N LYS A 19 21.45 -15.71 16.54
CA LYS A 19 20.05 -15.47 16.15
C LYS A 19 19.85 -13.96 16.03
N PHE A 20 19.48 -13.49 14.84
CA PHE A 20 19.12 -12.09 14.62
C PHE A 20 17.64 -11.87 14.97
N GLY A 21 17.32 -10.65 15.39
CA GLY A 21 15.97 -10.23 15.75
C GLY A 21 15.92 -8.71 15.89
N ILE A 22 14.72 -8.21 16.19
CA ILE A 22 14.44 -6.80 16.45
C ILE A 22 14.42 -6.61 17.98
N MET A 23 15.04 -5.55 18.46
CA MET A 23 15.06 -5.27 19.90
C MET A 23 13.68 -4.76 20.35
N SER A 24 13.03 -5.51 21.23
CA SER A 24 11.80 -5.04 21.88
C SER A 24 12.10 -3.85 22.82
N PRO A 25 11.11 -2.97 23.08
CA PRO A 25 11.25 -1.89 24.06
C PRO A 25 11.68 -2.40 25.45
N GLU A 26 11.20 -3.57 25.84
CA GLU A 26 11.56 -4.21 27.12
C GLU A 26 13.03 -4.63 27.16
N ILE A 27 13.55 -5.22 26.06
CA ILE A 27 14.96 -5.58 25.95
C ILE A 27 15.82 -4.31 26.03
N VAL A 28 15.44 -3.24 25.34
CA VAL A 28 16.17 -1.95 25.38
C VAL A 28 16.23 -1.40 26.80
N ARG A 29 15.11 -1.37 27.53
CA ARG A 29 15.09 -0.92 28.93
C ARG A 29 15.91 -1.84 29.84
N LYS A 30 15.88 -3.16 29.61
CA LYS A 30 16.60 -4.15 30.42
C LYS A 30 18.13 -4.07 30.26
N ILE A 31 18.63 -3.82 29.05
CA ILE A 31 20.08 -3.67 28.81
C ILE A 31 20.57 -2.27 29.19
N SER A 32 19.66 -1.32 29.32
CA SER A 32 19.96 0.06 29.64
C SER A 32 20.27 0.24 31.12
N VAL A 33 21.33 0.98 31.42
CA VAL A 33 21.72 1.29 32.81
C VAL A 33 21.10 2.59 33.31
N MET A 34 20.62 3.44 32.39
CA MET A 34 19.95 4.69 32.73
C MET A 34 19.12 5.24 31.57
N GLU A 35 18.09 6.00 31.92
CA GLU A 35 17.35 6.86 31.01
C GLU A 35 18.11 8.18 30.81
N VAL A 36 18.27 8.61 29.55
CA VAL A 36 18.89 9.89 29.19
C VAL A 36 17.80 10.92 28.91
N LYS A 37 17.76 11.99 29.70
CA LYS A 37 16.73 13.05 29.61
C LYS A 37 17.28 14.39 29.15
N THR A 38 18.56 14.61 29.41
CA THR A 38 19.18 15.93 29.34
C THR A 38 19.98 16.05 28.05
N PRO A 39 19.70 17.05 27.19
CA PRO A 39 20.45 17.27 25.95
C PRO A 39 21.84 17.87 26.21
N GLU A 40 22.06 18.53 27.34
CA GLU A 40 23.38 19.06 27.70
C GLU A 40 24.39 17.94 27.94
N VAL A 41 25.58 18.11 27.36
CA VAL A 41 26.64 17.10 27.38
C VAL A 41 27.61 17.35 28.55
N TYR A 42 28.08 18.60 28.70
CA TYR A 42 28.94 19.05 29.78
C TYR A 42 28.39 20.34 30.40
N ASP A 43 28.68 20.54 31.68
CA ASP A 43 28.35 21.76 32.40
C ASP A 43 29.40 22.87 32.18
N ASN A 44 29.19 24.02 32.81
CA ASN A 44 30.11 25.16 32.76
C ASN A 44 31.51 24.84 33.33
N ALA A 45 31.62 23.83 34.20
CA ALA A 45 32.87 23.34 34.75
C ALA A 45 33.55 22.29 33.85
N LYS A 46 33.03 22.05 32.64
CA LYS A 46 33.47 21.02 31.68
C LYS A 46 33.37 19.60 32.24
N LEU A 47 32.51 19.38 33.24
CA LEU A 47 32.21 18.06 33.78
C LEU A 47 30.99 17.47 33.09
N PRO A 48 30.92 16.14 32.91
CA PRO A 48 29.77 15.51 32.29
C PRO A 48 28.48 15.76 33.10
N VAL A 49 27.42 16.19 32.42
CA VAL A 49 26.12 16.42 33.06
C VAL A 49 25.51 15.09 33.49
N THR A 50 25.03 15.03 34.73
CA THR A 50 24.32 13.85 35.24
C THR A 50 22.96 13.72 34.54
N GLY A 51 22.63 12.53 34.02
CA GLY A 51 21.41 12.35 33.22
C GLY A 51 21.57 12.72 31.74
N GLY A 52 22.74 13.19 31.33
CA GLY A 52 23.09 13.53 29.95
C GLY A 52 23.79 12.40 29.19
N LEU A 53 24.19 12.68 27.95
CA LEU A 53 24.77 11.70 27.01
C LEU A 53 26.20 11.23 27.35
N MET A 54 26.90 11.96 28.23
CA MET A 54 28.26 11.64 28.69
C MET A 54 28.29 11.22 30.16
N ASP A 55 27.14 10.85 30.74
CA ASP A 55 27.06 10.38 32.11
C ASP A 55 28.03 9.20 32.36
N PRO A 56 28.87 9.25 33.41
CA PRO A 56 29.86 8.20 33.69
C PRO A 56 29.30 6.78 33.91
N ARG A 57 27.98 6.65 34.08
CA ARG A 57 27.28 5.34 34.10
C ARG A 57 27.26 4.67 32.73
N LEU A 58 27.23 5.44 31.64
CA LEU A 58 27.26 4.93 30.25
C LEU A 58 28.67 4.50 29.80
N GLY A 59 29.69 4.87 30.58
CA GLY A 59 31.09 4.57 30.31
C GLY A 59 31.97 5.80 30.53
N VAL A 60 33.28 5.59 30.46
CA VAL A 60 34.27 6.67 30.63
C VAL A 60 35.33 6.54 29.54
N ILE A 61 35.75 7.68 29.00
CA ILE A 61 36.80 7.76 27.96
C ILE A 61 38.05 8.48 28.48
N GLU A 62 37.89 9.34 29.49
CA GLU A 62 39.00 10.12 30.03
C GLU A 62 40.00 9.24 30.79
N PRO A 63 41.31 9.46 30.62
CA PRO A 63 42.32 8.81 31.44
C PRO A 63 42.11 9.12 32.93
N GLY A 64 42.16 8.11 33.78
CA GLY A 64 41.96 8.26 35.24
C GLY A 64 40.50 8.28 35.68
N ALA A 65 39.54 8.46 34.77
CA ALA A 65 38.12 8.35 35.09
C ALA A 65 37.72 6.89 35.34
N ILE A 66 36.85 6.67 36.32
CA ILE A 66 36.33 5.37 36.72
C ILE A 66 34.84 5.31 36.37
N CYS A 67 34.42 4.26 35.67
CA CYS A 67 33.02 4.08 35.31
C CYS A 67 32.16 3.81 36.56
N LYS A 68 31.07 4.56 36.72
CA LYS A 68 30.15 4.41 37.86
C LYS A 68 29.34 3.11 37.84
N THR A 69 29.29 2.40 36.71
CA THR A 69 28.52 1.15 36.55
C THR A 69 29.39 -0.09 36.79
N CYS A 70 30.52 -0.21 36.09
CA CYS A 70 31.38 -1.39 36.19
C CYS A 70 32.63 -1.21 37.06
N GLY A 71 32.91 0.01 37.55
CA GLY A 71 34.10 0.30 38.36
C GLY A 71 35.43 0.20 37.61
N LYS A 72 35.42 0.00 36.29
CA LYS A 72 36.63 -0.16 35.47
C LYS A 72 37.12 1.17 34.91
N PRO A 73 38.44 1.33 34.70
CA PRO A 73 39.00 2.48 33.99
C PRO A 73 38.67 2.43 32.49
N SER A 74 38.86 3.56 31.79
CA SER A 74 38.46 3.74 30.37
C SER A 74 38.89 2.61 29.43
N LYS A 75 40.15 2.14 29.51
CA LYS A 75 40.66 1.06 28.64
C LYS A 75 40.03 -0.32 28.88
N GLN A 76 39.48 -0.56 30.06
CA GLN A 76 38.90 -1.86 30.45
C GLN A 76 37.36 -1.82 30.53
N CYS A 77 36.78 -0.63 30.48
CA CYS A 77 35.33 -0.44 30.47
C CYS A 77 34.78 -0.85 29.09
N PRO A 78 33.82 -1.79 29.01
CA PRO A 78 33.18 -2.13 27.75
C PRO A 78 32.25 -1.01 27.24
N GLY A 79 31.80 -0.13 28.15
CA GLY A 79 30.68 0.78 27.92
C GLY A 79 29.34 0.13 28.23
N HIS A 80 28.34 0.95 28.54
CA HIS A 80 27.01 0.52 28.94
C HIS A 80 25.94 1.28 28.15
N PHE A 81 24.90 0.58 27.72
CA PHE A 81 23.81 1.19 26.96
C PHE A 81 22.96 2.08 27.86
N GLY A 82 22.47 3.18 27.29
CA GLY A 82 21.39 3.99 27.84
C GLY A 82 20.12 3.79 27.03
N HIS A 83 19.03 4.46 27.42
CA HIS A 83 17.83 4.55 26.59
C HIS A 83 17.22 5.95 26.66
N ILE A 84 16.47 6.32 25.62
CA ILE A 84 15.61 7.51 25.59
C ILE A 84 14.18 7.00 25.44
N GLU A 85 13.30 7.44 26.34
CA GLU A 85 11.87 7.20 26.24
C GLU A 85 11.27 8.24 25.28
N LEU A 86 10.75 7.80 24.13
CA LEU A 86 10.19 8.72 23.14
C LEU A 86 8.78 9.14 23.57
N ALA A 87 8.51 10.45 23.51
CA ALA A 87 7.21 11.04 23.86
C ALA A 87 6.08 10.55 22.95
N HIS A 88 6.43 10.22 21.70
CA HIS A 88 5.58 9.55 20.73
C HIS A 88 6.39 8.51 19.92
N PRO A 89 5.76 7.40 19.49
CA PRO A 89 6.42 6.38 18.69
C PRO A 89 6.86 6.92 17.32
N VAL A 90 7.95 6.39 16.76
CA VAL A 90 8.45 6.78 15.43
C VAL A 90 8.65 5.56 14.55
N TYR A 91 8.41 5.69 13.25
CA TYR A 91 8.68 4.62 12.28
C TYR A 91 10.19 4.41 12.15
N HIS A 92 10.65 3.16 12.23
CA HIS A 92 12.02 2.83 11.92
C HIS A 92 12.21 2.81 10.39
N VAL A 93 12.97 3.76 9.85
CA VAL A 93 13.05 3.99 8.40
C VAL A 93 13.52 2.79 7.58
N ASN A 94 14.42 1.95 8.11
CA ASN A 94 14.89 0.78 7.36
C ASN A 94 13.84 -0.33 7.23
N TYR A 95 12.75 -0.30 8.01
CA TYR A 95 11.65 -1.25 7.93
C TYR A 95 10.45 -0.67 7.18
N ALA A 96 10.62 0.43 6.44
CA ALA A 96 9.49 1.15 5.88
C ALA A 96 8.66 0.30 4.88
N GLU A 97 9.33 -0.47 4.04
CA GLU A 97 8.69 -1.39 3.06
C GLU A 97 8.06 -2.61 3.74
N ASP A 98 8.66 -3.09 4.85
CA ASP A 98 8.14 -4.21 5.64
C ASP A 98 6.85 -3.79 6.35
N ILE A 99 6.88 -2.64 7.04
CA ILE A 99 5.70 -2.00 7.66
C ILE A 99 4.59 -1.80 6.61
N HIS A 100 4.95 -1.34 5.41
CA HIS A 100 4.00 -1.17 4.31
C HIS A 100 3.33 -2.50 3.94
N SER A 101 4.14 -3.53 3.69
CA SER A 101 3.65 -4.86 3.31
C SER A 101 2.74 -5.48 4.37
N ILE A 102 3.12 -5.37 5.65
CA ILE A 102 2.32 -5.84 6.80
C ILE A 102 0.99 -5.08 6.88
N ALA A 103 1.01 -3.75 6.77
CA ALA A 103 -0.19 -2.92 6.86
C ALA A 103 -1.20 -3.23 5.74
N ARG A 104 -0.72 -3.49 4.53
CA ARG A 104 -1.58 -3.79 3.36
C ARG A 104 -2.35 -5.10 3.51
N ILE A 105 -1.79 -6.10 4.20
CA ILE A 105 -2.48 -7.38 4.38
C ILE A 105 -3.17 -7.51 5.74
N THR A 106 -3.05 -6.55 6.65
CA THR A 106 -3.62 -6.64 8.01
C THR A 106 -4.84 -5.76 8.16
N CYS A 107 -5.97 -6.28 8.62
CA CYS A 107 -7.16 -5.47 8.90
C CYS A 107 -6.89 -4.45 10.03
N GLU A 108 -7.20 -3.17 9.80
CA GLU A 108 -7.04 -2.10 10.81
C GLU A 108 -7.96 -2.27 12.03
N ASN A 109 -9.08 -2.98 11.86
CA ASN A 109 -10.07 -3.13 12.91
C ASN A 109 -9.79 -4.33 13.83
N CYS A 110 -9.57 -5.52 13.27
CA CYS A 110 -9.36 -6.75 14.02
C CYS A 110 -7.91 -7.24 14.02
N SER A 111 -6.99 -6.57 13.31
CA SER A 111 -5.57 -6.92 13.24
C SER A 111 -5.23 -8.31 12.73
N ARG A 112 -6.20 -9.02 12.14
CA ARG A 112 -5.96 -10.29 11.46
C ARG A 112 -5.58 -10.06 10.00
N PRO A 113 -4.78 -10.95 9.39
CA PRO A 113 -4.48 -10.90 7.97
C PRO A 113 -5.77 -11.05 7.16
N LEU A 114 -5.84 -10.40 6.00
CA LEU A 114 -6.97 -10.39 5.09
C LEU A 114 -7.04 -11.67 4.23
N LEU A 115 -6.87 -12.81 4.89
CA LEU A 115 -6.87 -14.15 4.29
C LEU A 115 -7.88 -15.03 5.02
N THR A 116 -8.57 -15.88 4.27
CA THR A 116 -9.42 -16.94 4.81
C THR A 116 -8.57 -18.04 5.44
N ASN A 117 -9.18 -18.83 6.34
CA ASN A 117 -8.46 -19.93 7.00
C ASN A 117 -7.92 -20.97 6.01
N LYS A 118 -8.61 -21.18 4.88
CA LYS A 118 -8.15 -22.07 3.81
C LYS A 118 -6.87 -21.54 3.14
N GLU A 119 -6.90 -20.28 2.71
CA GLU A 119 -5.72 -19.61 2.11
C GLU A 119 -4.52 -19.61 3.06
N LYS A 120 -4.74 -19.39 4.37
CA LYS A 120 -3.67 -19.44 5.39
C LYS A 120 -2.95 -20.78 5.42
N GLU A 121 -3.69 -21.88 5.37
CA GLU A 121 -3.10 -23.21 5.43
C GLU A 121 -2.38 -23.57 4.11
N GLU A 122 -2.93 -23.17 2.97
CA GLU A 122 -2.27 -23.30 1.66
C GLU A 122 -0.92 -22.56 1.66
N PHE A 123 -0.90 -21.30 2.08
CA PHE A 123 0.34 -20.52 2.17
C PHE A 123 1.31 -21.08 3.20
N ARG A 124 0.83 -21.67 4.30
CA ARG A 124 1.69 -22.32 5.29
C ARG A 124 2.47 -23.48 4.68
N GLU A 125 1.82 -24.34 3.91
CA GLU A 125 2.49 -25.44 3.22
C GLU A 125 3.46 -24.94 2.15
N MET A 126 3.05 -23.95 1.33
CA MET A 126 3.94 -23.33 0.34
C MET A 126 5.22 -22.74 0.97
N LEU A 127 5.11 -22.09 2.14
CA LEU A 127 6.26 -21.55 2.87
C LEU A 127 7.16 -22.65 3.44
N LYS A 128 6.60 -23.78 3.90
CA LYS A 128 7.39 -24.93 4.37
C LYS A 128 8.19 -25.55 3.24
N GLU A 129 7.58 -25.74 2.07
CA GLU A 129 8.24 -26.27 0.87
C GLU A 129 9.34 -25.34 0.38
N ALA A 130 9.06 -24.04 0.34
CA ALA A 130 10.00 -23.02 -0.11
C ALA A 130 11.11 -22.68 0.90
N LYS A 131 11.10 -23.25 2.11
CA LYS A 131 11.97 -22.86 3.24
C LYS A 131 13.47 -22.82 2.91
N TRP A 132 13.93 -23.71 2.04
CA TRP A 132 15.35 -23.82 1.66
C TRP A 132 15.70 -23.07 0.37
N ASP A 133 14.71 -22.57 -0.38
CA ASP A 133 14.90 -21.75 -1.57
C ASP A 133 14.41 -20.31 -1.32
N LYS A 134 15.37 -19.42 -1.06
CA LYS A 134 15.11 -18.00 -0.81
C LYS A 134 14.34 -17.31 -1.94
N ARG A 135 14.55 -17.69 -3.20
CA ARG A 135 13.87 -17.07 -4.35
C ARG A 135 12.40 -17.47 -4.37
N MET A 136 12.13 -18.76 -4.17
CA MET A 136 10.77 -19.30 -4.10
C MET A 136 10.03 -18.74 -2.88
N TYR A 137 10.69 -18.70 -1.71
CA TYR A 137 10.12 -18.17 -0.48
C TYR A 137 9.68 -16.70 -0.63
N ASN A 138 10.54 -15.86 -1.22
CA ASN A 138 10.21 -14.47 -1.53
C ASN A 138 9.14 -14.31 -2.62
N LYS A 139 8.92 -15.32 -3.48
CA LYS A 139 7.79 -15.32 -4.42
C LYS A 139 6.49 -15.54 -3.66
N VAL A 140 6.44 -16.52 -2.75
CA VAL A 140 5.26 -16.82 -1.92
C VAL A 140 4.86 -15.61 -1.07
N LEU A 141 5.81 -14.97 -0.38
CA LEU A 141 5.52 -13.76 0.41
C LEU A 141 4.92 -12.62 -0.43
N ARG A 142 5.43 -12.39 -1.65
CA ARG A 142 4.85 -11.39 -2.56
C ARG A 142 3.43 -11.75 -2.98
N THR A 143 3.16 -13.02 -3.23
CA THR A 143 1.81 -13.51 -3.55
C THR A 143 0.84 -13.28 -2.38
N ILE A 144 1.27 -13.52 -1.13
CA ILE A 144 0.48 -13.21 0.07
C ILE A 144 0.10 -11.73 0.11
N VAL A 145 1.08 -10.83 -0.11
CA VAL A 145 0.84 -9.38 -0.16
C VAL A 145 -0.17 -9.03 -1.25
N GLN A 146 -0.03 -9.58 -2.45
CA GLN A 146 -0.96 -9.35 -3.55
C GLN A 146 -2.39 -9.77 -3.23
N HIS A 147 -2.60 -10.89 -2.53
CA HIS A 147 -3.94 -11.34 -2.12
C HIS A 147 -4.60 -10.38 -1.14
N GLY A 148 -3.88 -9.93 -0.09
CA GLY A 148 -4.44 -8.98 0.86
C GLY A 148 -4.74 -7.62 0.22
N VAL A 149 -3.89 -7.19 -0.72
CA VAL A 149 -4.11 -5.97 -1.51
C VAL A 149 -5.33 -6.07 -2.40
N ALA A 150 -5.49 -7.18 -3.13
CA ALA A 150 -6.67 -7.42 -3.96
C ALA A 150 -7.96 -7.31 -3.11
N ARG A 151 -7.95 -7.88 -1.90
CA ARG A 151 -9.09 -7.85 -0.98
C ARG A 151 -9.39 -6.47 -0.38
N ARG A 152 -8.42 -5.53 -0.36
CA ARG A 152 -8.67 -4.11 -0.04
C ARG A 152 -9.17 -3.31 -1.24
N ARG A 153 -8.93 -3.82 -2.45
CA ARG A 153 -9.27 -3.20 -3.74
C ARG A 153 -10.62 -3.68 -4.29
N ASP A 154 -11.46 -4.37 -3.50
CA ASP A 154 -12.82 -4.76 -3.90
C ASP A 154 -13.72 -3.52 -4.02
N LEU A 155 -13.48 -2.82 -5.12
CA LEU A 155 -14.11 -1.66 -5.71
C LEU A 155 -13.87 -1.70 -7.24
N TYR A 156 -13.58 -2.88 -7.81
CA TYR A 156 -13.08 -2.97 -9.19
C TYR A 156 -13.47 -4.21 -10.01
N VAL A 157 -14.11 -5.23 -9.45
CA VAL A 157 -14.17 -6.51 -10.17
C VAL A 157 -15.18 -6.50 -11.33
N VAL A 158 -16.13 -5.57 -11.34
CA VAL A 158 -17.23 -5.65 -12.29
C VAL A 158 -16.87 -5.48 -13.78
N TYR A 159 -15.71 -4.90 -14.15
CA TYR A 159 -15.37 -4.60 -15.58
C TYR A 159 -15.00 -5.86 -16.37
N GLU A 160 -15.07 -6.99 -15.67
CA GLU A 160 -14.73 -8.33 -16.07
C GLU A 160 -15.97 -9.13 -16.53
N MET A 161 -17.05 -8.49 -17.00
CA MET A 161 -18.08 -9.22 -17.77
C MET A 161 -17.60 -9.60 -19.18
N GLY A 162 -16.64 -8.86 -19.76
CA GLY A 162 -15.83 -9.38 -20.87
C GLY A 162 -14.99 -10.60 -20.47
N TYR A 163 -14.72 -10.76 -19.18
CA TYR A 163 -14.02 -11.89 -18.57
C TYR A 163 -14.97 -13.02 -18.16
N SER A 164 -16.28 -12.80 -18.16
CA SER A 164 -17.24 -13.88 -17.90
C SER A 164 -17.27 -14.89 -19.05
N LEU A 165 -16.83 -14.52 -20.26
CA LEU A 165 -16.49 -15.47 -21.34
C LEU A 165 -15.14 -16.17 -21.13
N TRP A 166 -14.30 -15.64 -20.24
CA TRP A 166 -12.91 -16.08 -19.99
C TRP A 166 -12.80 -17.11 -18.85
N LYS A 167 -13.84 -17.28 -18.02
CA LYS A 167 -13.91 -18.28 -16.94
C LYS A 167 -14.31 -19.69 -17.41
N MET A 168 -13.72 -20.12 -18.53
CA MET A 168 -13.73 -21.51 -18.98
C MET A 168 -12.64 -22.29 -18.25
N ARG A 169 -13.07 -22.98 -17.20
CA ARG A 169 -12.22 -23.63 -16.20
C ARG A 169 -11.58 -24.89 -16.78
N ASP A 170 -10.37 -24.75 -17.35
CA ASP A 170 -9.24 -25.71 -17.28
C ASP A 170 -8.02 -25.37 -18.17
N TYR A 171 -7.94 -24.16 -18.77
CA TYR A 171 -6.77 -23.75 -19.56
C TYR A 171 -5.95 -22.62 -18.90
N ASP A 172 -4.64 -22.66 -19.17
CA ASP A 172 -3.54 -21.93 -18.55
C ASP A 172 -3.76 -20.40 -18.38
N ARG A 173 -3.73 -19.91 -17.13
CA ARG A 173 -4.16 -18.56 -16.69
C ARG A 173 -3.26 -17.40 -17.13
N GLU A 174 -2.02 -17.65 -17.56
CA GLU A 174 -1.07 -16.59 -17.97
C GLU A 174 -1.15 -16.24 -19.48
N LEU A 175 -1.65 -17.14 -20.33
CA LEU A 175 -1.59 -16.98 -21.80
C LEU A 175 -2.71 -16.10 -22.37
N LEU A 176 -3.89 -16.16 -21.77
CA LEU A 176 -5.15 -15.71 -22.37
C LEU A 176 -5.40 -14.20 -22.15
N HIS A 177 -4.77 -13.60 -21.13
CA HIS A 177 -4.79 -12.16 -20.83
C HIS A 177 -3.84 -11.36 -21.75
N TYR A 178 -2.82 -12.00 -22.32
CA TYR A 178 -1.87 -11.36 -23.25
C TYR A 178 -2.31 -11.46 -24.72
N ARG A 179 -3.19 -12.42 -25.06
CA ARG A 179 -3.54 -12.79 -26.45
C ARG A 179 -4.74 -12.05 -27.04
N LEU A 180 -5.72 -11.60 -26.23
CA LEU A 180 -6.89 -10.86 -26.70
C LEU A 180 -6.69 -9.33 -26.75
N SER A 181 -5.67 -8.80 -26.07
CA SER A 181 -5.31 -7.38 -26.11
C SER A 181 -4.67 -6.93 -27.43
N LEU A 182 -4.47 -7.88 -28.36
CA LEU A 182 -3.74 -7.69 -29.63
C LEU A 182 -4.63 -7.84 -30.87
N VAL A 183 -5.92 -8.18 -30.70
CA VAL A 183 -6.89 -8.26 -31.80
C VAL A 183 -7.59 -6.92 -31.95
N THR A 184 -7.41 -6.26 -33.10
CA THR A 184 -8.00 -4.95 -33.39
C THR A 184 -9.41 -5.07 -33.97
N ARG A 185 -10.14 -3.93 -34.05
CA ARG A 185 -11.45 -3.88 -34.73
C ARG A 185 -11.34 -4.36 -36.17
N ASP A 186 -10.31 -3.93 -36.89
CA ASP A 186 -10.09 -4.28 -38.30
C ASP A 186 -9.81 -5.78 -38.45
N ASP A 187 -9.11 -6.39 -37.49
CA ASP A 187 -8.87 -7.84 -37.47
C ASP A 187 -10.17 -8.64 -37.28
N LEU A 188 -11.09 -8.15 -36.44
CA LEU A 188 -12.41 -8.76 -36.24
C LEU A 188 -13.32 -8.61 -37.47
N GLU A 189 -13.27 -7.46 -38.16
CA GLU A 189 -14.00 -7.26 -39.42
C GLU A 189 -13.47 -8.15 -40.54
N ASN A 190 -12.14 -8.29 -40.64
CA ASN A 190 -11.50 -9.23 -41.56
C ASN A 190 -11.87 -10.67 -41.25
N LEU A 191 -11.83 -11.05 -39.96
CA LEU A 191 -12.25 -12.38 -39.51
C LEU A 191 -13.71 -12.65 -39.87
N LYS A 192 -14.61 -11.68 -39.68
CA LYS A 192 -16.02 -11.80 -40.07
C LYS A 192 -16.17 -12.12 -41.56
N GLN A 193 -15.40 -11.47 -42.43
CA GLN A 193 -15.43 -11.77 -43.87
C GLN A 193 -14.97 -13.19 -44.18
N ILE A 194 -13.97 -13.70 -43.45
CA ILE A 194 -13.48 -15.08 -43.58
C ILE A 194 -14.50 -16.10 -43.08
N LEU A 195 -15.24 -15.77 -42.01
CA LEU A 195 -16.27 -16.62 -41.43
C LEU A 195 -17.53 -16.71 -42.32
N HIS A 196 -17.87 -15.65 -43.06
CA HIS A 196 -19.07 -15.62 -43.89
C HIS A 196 -19.11 -16.75 -44.93
N GLY A 197 -20.15 -17.60 -44.85
CA GLY A 197 -20.37 -18.72 -45.78
C GLY A 197 -19.59 -19.99 -45.43
N ALA A 198 -18.83 -19.99 -44.33
CA ALA A 198 -18.12 -21.19 -43.88
C ALA A 198 -19.07 -22.13 -43.11
N PRO A 199 -18.98 -23.46 -43.33
CA PRO A 199 -19.85 -24.43 -42.67
C PRO A 199 -19.45 -24.73 -41.22
N SER A 200 -18.22 -24.42 -40.81
CA SER A 200 -17.72 -24.60 -39.43
C SER A 200 -16.41 -23.82 -39.23
N ILE A 201 -16.03 -23.59 -37.97
CA ILE A 201 -14.79 -22.86 -37.62
C ILE A 201 -13.50 -23.68 -37.74
N ARG A 202 -13.55 -25.01 -37.75
CA ARG A 202 -12.33 -25.86 -37.75
C ARG A 202 -11.45 -25.71 -39.00
N PRO A 203 -12.00 -25.79 -40.23
CA PRO A 203 -11.18 -25.57 -41.44
C PRO A 203 -10.55 -24.18 -41.48
N ILE A 204 -11.22 -23.20 -40.87
CA ILE A 204 -10.77 -21.81 -40.80
C ILE A 204 -9.59 -21.69 -39.83
N ILE A 205 -9.71 -22.28 -38.64
CA ILE A 205 -8.64 -22.38 -37.63
C ILE A 205 -7.37 -23.03 -38.21
N GLU A 206 -7.53 -24.06 -39.06
CA GLU A 206 -6.41 -24.76 -39.70
C GLU A 206 -5.76 -23.96 -40.85
N SER A 207 -6.51 -23.05 -41.46
CA SER A 207 -6.07 -22.26 -42.62
C SER A 207 -5.58 -20.84 -42.29
N LEU A 208 -5.94 -20.29 -41.13
CA LEU A 208 -5.52 -18.95 -40.73
C LEU A 208 -4.04 -18.94 -40.32
N GLU A 209 -3.28 -17.99 -40.87
CA GLU A 209 -1.89 -17.75 -40.49
C GLU A 209 -1.75 -16.88 -39.23
N ASP A 210 -2.77 -16.07 -38.89
CA ASP A 210 -2.75 -15.17 -37.73
C ASP A 210 -3.03 -15.92 -36.43
N GLU A 211 -2.00 -16.08 -35.59
CA GLU A 211 -2.07 -16.83 -34.33
C GLU A 211 -3.08 -16.22 -33.33
N TYR A 212 -3.32 -14.91 -33.35
CA TYR A 212 -4.25 -14.25 -32.43
C TYR A 212 -5.70 -14.52 -32.80
N LEU A 213 -6.03 -14.44 -34.09
CA LEU A 213 -7.37 -14.79 -34.60
C LEU A 213 -7.66 -16.28 -34.47
N VAL A 214 -6.66 -17.13 -34.67
CA VAL A 214 -6.75 -18.57 -34.40
C VAL A 214 -7.08 -18.83 -32.93
N ASN A 215 -6.38 -18.16 -32.01
CA ASN A 215 -6.65 -18.29 -30.58
C ASN A 215 -8.04 -17.78 -30.19
N PHE A 216 -8.51 -16.69 -30.80
CA PHE A 216 -9.87 -16.18 -30.62
C PHE A 216 -10.93 -17.20 -31.04
N LEU A 217 -10.82 -17.81 -32.22
CA LEU A 217 -11.74 -18.85 -32.68
C LEU A 217 -11.68 -20.14 -31.83
N ARG A 218 -10.50 -20.50 -31.33
CA ARG A 218 -10.33 -21.65 -30.41
C ARG A 218 -11.06 -21.47 -29.08
N VAL A 219 -11.33 -20.22 -28.65
CA VAL A 219 -12.19 -19.99 -27.49
C VAL A 219 -13.59 -20.53 -27.78
N PHE A 220 -14.20 -20.17 -28.92
CA PHE A 220 -15.52 -20.66 -29.33
C PHE A 220 -15.57 -22.18 -29.48
N GLU A 221 -14.52 -22.76 -30.07
CA GLU A 221 -14.37 -24.22 -30.14
C GLU A 221 -14.37 -24.86 -28.74
N ALA A 222 -13.65 -24.27 -27.79
CA ALA A 222 -13.63 -24.74 -26.40
C ALA A 222 -14.98 -24.57 -25.68
N MET A 223 -15.79 -23.59 -26.07
CA MET A 223 -17.17 -23.45 -25.57
C MET A 223 -18.14 -24.47 -26.21
N GLY A 224 -17.67 -25.29 -27.15
CA GLY A 224 -18.52 -26.16 -27.96
C GLY A 224 -19.42 -25.40 -28.94
N ILE A 225 -19.06 -24.16 -29.31
CA ILE A 225 -19.78 -23.32 -30.26
C ILE A 225 -19.06 -23.45 -31.62
N GLU A 226 -19.66 -24.23 -32.51
CA GLU A 226 -19.15 -24.41 -33.89
C GLU A 226 -20.00 -23.63 -34.92
N ASP A 227 -21.15 -23.08 -34.48
CA ASP A 227 -22.06 -22.32 -35.33
C ASP A 227 -21.44 -20.97 -35.69
N VAL A 228 -21.10 -20.83 -36.96
CA VAL A 228 -20.38 -19.67 -37.48
C VAL A 228 -21.25 -18.41 -37.43
N GLU A 229 -22.56 -18.55 -37.61
CA GLU A 229 -23.49 -17.41 -37.59
C GLU A 229 -23.57 -16.77 -36.18
N THR A 230 -23.62 -17.60 -35.13
CA THR A 230 -23.58 -17.13 -33.74
C THR A 230 -22.27 -16.41 -33.41
N ILE A 231 -21.15 -16.88 -33.94
CA ILE A 231 -19.83 -16.25 -33.74
C ILE A 231 -19.75 -14.92 -34.48
N ILE A 232 -20.26 -14.85 -35.71
CA ILE A 232 -20.38 -13.60 -36.48
C ILE A 232 -21.22 -12.58 -35.73
N GLU A 233 -22.35 -12.99 -35.14
CA GLU A 233 -23.23 -12.09 -34.40
C GLU A 233 -22.57 -11.55 -33.13
N PHE A 234 -21.75 -12.36 -32.46
CA PHE A 234 -20.92 -11.92 -31.35
C PHE A 234 -19.84 -10.93 -31.80
N ILE A 235 -19.14 -11.21 -32.89
CA ILE A 235 -18.14 -10.30 -33.47
C ILE A 235 -18.78 -8.95 -33.81
N ASP A 236 -19.97 -8.97 -34.43
CA ASP A 236 -20.69 -7.74 -34.77
C ASP A 236 -21.13 -6.94 -33.55
N PHE A 237 -21.45 -7.63 -32.44
CA PHE A 237 -21.70 -6.96 -31.18
C PHE A 237 -20.44 -6.26 -30.65
N VAL A 238 -19.29 -6.94 -30.68
CA VAL A 238 -18.00 -6.39 -30.20
C VAL A 238 -17.53 -5.21 -31.05
N VAL A 239 -17.59 -5.33 -32.39
CA VAL A 239 -17.25 -4.24 -33.32
C VAL A 239 -18.16 -3.04 -33.07
N LYS A 240 -19.47 -3.27 -32.93
CA LYS A 240 -20.43 -2.18 -32.68
C LYS A 240 -20.22 -1.51 -31.33
N ALA A 241 -19.88 -2.28 -30.29
CA ALA A 241 -19.51 -1.74 -28.99
C ALA A 241 -18.26 -0.84 -29.09
N SER A 242 -17.23 -1.30 -29.81
CA SER A 242 -16.01 -0.54 -30.04
C SER A 242 -16.27 0.80 -30.75
N GLU A 243 -17.11 0.82 -31.78
CA GLU A 243 -17.50 2.07 -32.47
C GLU A 243 -18.19 3.07 -31.55
N ILE A 244 -19.14 2.59 -30.72
CA ILE A 244 -19.89 3.44 -29.79
C ILE A 244 -18.93 4.03 -28.74
N TYR A 245 -17.99 3.23 -28.24
CA TYR A 245 -16.99 3.69 -27.28
C TYR A 245 -15.99 4.70 -27.86
N GLU A 246 -15.58 4.53 -29.13
CA GLU A 246 -14.74 5.52 -29.83
C GLU A 246 -15.47 6.87 -29.98
N LYS A 247 -16.77 6.85 -30.34
CA LYS A 247 -17.60 8.05 -30.40
C LYS A 247 -17.71 8.73 -29.03
N LEU A 248 -17.90 7.96 -27.96
CA LEU A 248 -17.98 8.46 -26.58
C LEU A 248 -16.64 9.03 -26.07
N GLU A 249 -15.51 8.43 -26.47
CA GLU A 249 -14.17 8.93 -26.14
C GLU A 249 -13.86 10.24 -26.87
N ASN A 250 -14.24 10.34 -28.15
CA ASN A 250 -14.11 11.58 -28.93
C ASN A 250 -14.95 12.73 -28.34
N LEU A 251 -16.18 12.42 -27.91
CA LEU A 251 -17.00 13.32 -27.08
C LEU A 251 -16.25 13.73 -25.80
N SER A 252 -15.75 12.76 -25.02
CA SER A 252 -15.01 13.00 -23.77
C SER A 252 -13.76 13.86 -23.97
N ASN A 253 -13.01 13.66 -25.05
CA ASN A 253 -11.77 14.38 -25.34
C ASN A 253 -12.04 15.81 -25.82
N TYR A 254 -13.17 16.05 -26.51
CA TYR A 254 -13.65 17.41 -26.79
C TYR A 254 -13.88 18.21 -25.50
N PHE A 255 -14.45 17.60 -24.46
CA PHE A 255 -14.65 18.23 -23.14
C PHE A 255 -13.34 18.60 -22.43
N ILE A 256 -12.33 17.73 -22.51
CA ILE A 256 -11.05 17.92 -21.80
C ILE A 256 -10.23 19.02 -22.46
N ASN A 257 -10.30 19.14 -23.79
CA ASN A 257 -9.45 20.06 -24.55
C ASN A 257 -10.04 21.48 -24.71
N ASN A 258 -11.36 21.66 -24.56
CA ASN A 258 -12.04 22.96 -24.69
C ASN A 258 -12.40 23.62 -23.34
N THR A 259 -11.52 23.50 -22.34
CA THR A 259 -11.68 24.18 -21.03
C THR A 259 -11.40 25.69 -21.10
N THR A 260 -12.10 26.41 -21.97
CA THR A 260 -12.38 27.84 -21.78
C THR A 260 -13.73 27.97 -21.09
N LYS A 261 -13.85 28.90 -20.13
CA LYS A 261 -15.08 29.13 -19.36
C LYS A 261 -16.29 29.21 -20.30
N VAL A 262 -17.19 28.24 -20.20
CA VAL A 262 -18.46 28.27 -20.89
C VAL A 262 -19.40 29.17 -20.09
N ASP A 263 -19.55 30.41 -20.51
CA ASP A 263 -20.35 31.43 -19.80
C ASP A 263 -21.87 31.22 -19.95
N ARG A 264 -22.32 30.36 -20.88
CA ARG A 264 -23.74 30.01 -21.06
C ARG A 264 -23.91 28.55 -21.49
N PHE A 265 -24.72 27.83 -20.72
CA PHE A 265 -25.27 26.53 -21.09
C PHE A 265 -26.53 26.76 -21.92
N GLU A 266 -26.63 26.16 -23.11
CA GLU A 266 -27.86 26.18 -23.89
C GLU A 266 -28.77 25.04 -23.42
N LEU A 267 -30.08 25.15 -23.59
CA LEU A 267 -31.03 24.09 -23.24
C LEU A 267 -31.66 23.57 -24.52
N PHE A 268 -31.56 22.26 -24.76
CA PHE A 268 -32.24 21.57 -25.86
C PHE A 268 -33.16 20.48 -25.27
N GLU A 269 -34.46 20.54 -25.57
CA GLU A 269 -35.49 19.62 -25.03
C GLU A 269 -35.42 19.43 -23.49
N GLY A 270 -35.05 20.48 -22.74
CA GLY A 270 -34.94 20.43 -21.27
C GLY A 270 -33.67 19.77 -20.72
N ARG A 271 -32.67 19.49 -21.57
CA ARG A 271 -31.32 19.01 -21.20
C ARG A 271 -30.27 20.07 -21.51
N ILE A 272 -29.18 20.07 -20.73
CA ILE A 272 -28.03 20.98 -20.92
C ILE A 272 -27.33 20.61 -22.23
N SER A 273 -27.39 21.51 -23.21
CA SER A 273 -26.63 21.51 -24.45
C SER A 273 -25.25 22.10 -24.19
N ILE A 274 -24.21 21.37 -24.60
CA ILE A 274 -22.82 21.79 -24.47
C ILE A 274 -22.40 22.49 -25.76
N PRO A 275 -21.86 23.73 -25.71
CA PRO A 275 -21.46 24.44 -26.91
C PRO A 275 -20.45 23.65 -27.74
N GLY A 276 -20.79 23.42 -29.01
CA GLY A 276 -19.94 22.75 -29.99
C GLY A 276 -20.02 21.22 -30.02
N VAL A 277 -20.88 20.62 -29.20
CA VAL A 277 -21.34 19.23 -29.34
C VAL A 277 -22.77 19.26 -29.85
N ASP A 278 -23.07 18.64 -31.01
CA ASP A 278 -24.44 18.57 -31.50
C ASP A 278 -25.31 17.75 -30.54
N PRO A 279 -26.34 18.34 -29.90
CA PRO A 279 -27.21 17.63 -28.97
C PRO A 279 -27.92 16.44 -29.60
N ILE A 280 -28.16 16.49 -30.92
CA ILE A 280 -28.77 15.41 -31.69
C ILE A 280 -27.76 14.25 -31.83
N GLU A 281 -26.50 14.54 -32.09
CA GLU A 281 -25.43 13.54 -32.18
C GLU A 281 -25.20 12.83 -30.85
N ALA A 282 -25.12 13.59 -29.74
CA ALA A 282 -25.00 13.00 -28.40
C ALA A 282 -26.21 12.13 -28.04
N LYS A 283 -27.43 12.60 -28.34
CA LYS A 283 -28.67 11.82 -28.16
C LYS A 283 -28.64 10.51 -28.96
N ASN A 284 -28.20 10.58 -30.22
CA ASN A 284 -28.09 9.40 -31.08
C ASN A 284 -27.09 8.37 -30.52
N ILE A 285 -25.95 8.81 -29.99
CA ILE A 285 -24.95 7.90 -29.38
C ILE A 285 -25.50 7.22 -28.13
N TYR A 286 -26.26 7.94 -27.30
CA TYR A 286 -26.93 7.36 -26.14
C TYR A 286 -28.03 6.35 -26.53
N GLU A 287 -28.80 6.64 -27.57
CA GLU A 287 -29.78 5.69 -28.12
C GLU A 287 -29.12 4.46 -28.75
N GLU A 288 -27.96 4.61 -29.39
CA GLU A 288 -27.14 3.50 -29.88
C GLU A 288 -26.63 2.60 -28.74
N GLU A 289 -26.23 3.20 -27.62
CA GLU A 289 -25.75 2.47 -26.44
C GLU A 289 -26.86 1.70 -25.74
N ILE A 290 -28.06 2.28 -25.60
CA ILE A 290 -29.25 1.58 -25.10
C ILE A 290 -29.59 0.36 -25.98
N LYS A 291 -29.47 0.49 -27.31
CA LYS A 291 -29.69 -0.63 -28.24
C LYS A 291 -28.60 -1.71 -28.13
N LEU A 292 -27.37 -1.32 -27.77
CA LEU A 292 -26.25 -2.26 -27.58
C LEU A 292 -26.53 -3.24 -26.43
N ILE A 293 -27.16 -2.77 -25.37
CA ILE A 293 -27.61 -3.58 -24.24
C ILE A 293 -28.63 -4.64 -24.66
N GLU A 294 -29.65 -4.23 -25.41
CA GLU A 294 -30.68 -5.16 -25.90
C GLU A 294 -30.07 -6.21 -26.82
N ARG A 295 -29.03 -5.82 -27.57
CA ARG A 295 -28.26 -6.71 -28.43
C ARG A 295 -27.41 -7.68 -27.61
N PHE A 296 -26.77 -7.23 -26.54
CA PHE A 296 -25.97 -8.07 -25.66
C PHE A 296 -26.78 -9.25 -25.08
N VAL A 297 -27.99 -8.96 -24.58
CA VAL A 297 -28.90 -9.98 -24.03
C VAL A 297 -29.29 -11.03 -25.07
N LYS A 298 -29.53 -10.60 -26.32
CA LYS A 298 -29.82 -11.50 -27.44
C LYS A 298 -28.62 -12.38 -27.79
N VAL A 299 -27.42 -11.81 -27.80
CA VAL A 299 -26.18 -12.53 -28.09
C VAL A 299 -25.88 -13.56 -27.00
N LEU A 300 -26.02 -13.21 -25.71
CA LEU A 300 -25.85 -14.15 -24.59
C LEU A 300 -26.80 -15.34 -24.70
N LYS A 301 -28.08 -15.10 -25.03
CA LYS A 301 -29.06 -16.15 -25.24
C LYS A 301 -28.64 -17.10 -26.36
N LYS A 302 -28.23 -16.55 -27.51
CA LYS A 302 -27.79 -17.34 -28.67
C LYS A 302 -26.52 -18.13 -28.40
N LEU A 303 -25.54 -17.54 -27.71
CA LEU A 303 -24.32 -18.24 -27.29
C LEU A 303 -24.65 -19.42 -26.36
N SER A 304 -25.59 -19.23 -25.43
CA SER A 304 -26.09 -20.32 -24.58
C SER A 304 -26.72 -21.43 -25.43
N GLU A 305 -27.67 -21.10 -26.31
CA GLU A 305 -28.37 -22.07 -27.16
C GLU A 305 -27.43 -22.81 -28.14
N ALA A 306 -26.37 -22.14 -28.61
CA ALA A 306 -25.40 -22.71 -29.55
C ALA A 306 -24.31 -23.57 -28.89
N SER A 307 -24.09 -23.43 -27.58
CA SER A 307 -23.05 -24.18 -26.87
C SER A 307 -23.44 -25.65 -26.73
N LYS A 308 -22.65 -26.55 -27.34
CA LYS A 308 -22.77 -28.01 -27.17
C LYS A 308 -22.18 -28.51 -25.84
N ASP A 309 -21.42 -27.67 -25.13
CA ASP A 309 -20.86 -27.99 -23.83
C ASP A 309 -21.89 -27.67 -22.73
N ASN A 310 -22.28 -28.68 -21.95
CA ASN A 310 -23.32 -28.54 -20.94
C ASN A 310 -22.95 -27.51 -19.86
N ASN A 311 -21.68 -27.40 -19.49
CA ASN A 311 -21.23 -26.48 -18.45
C ASN A 311 -21.27 -25.02 -18.96
N PHE A 312 -20.83 -24.78 -20.20
CA PHE A 312 -20.90 -23.43 -20.78
C PHE A 312 -22.30 -22.99 -21.12
N ARG A 313 -23.14 -23.90 -21.62
CA ARG A 313 -24.56 -23.61 -21.82
C ARG A 313 -25.24 -23.19 -20.52
N ASP A 314 -25.03 -23.93 -19.43
CA ASP A 314 -25.68 -23.67 -18.13
C ASP A 314 -25.18 -22.37 -17.50
N ILE A 315 -23.89 -22.05 -17.65
CA ILE A 315 -23.36 -20.73 -17.34
C ILE A 315 -24.11 -19.72 -18.20
N LEU A 316 -23.88 -19.64 -19.51
CA LEU A 316 -24.47 -18.60 -20.38
C LEU A 316 -26.00 -18.44 -20.24
N ALA A 317 -26.73 -19.52 -19.94
CA ALA A 317 -28.17 -19.50 -19.66
C ALA A 317 -28.52 -18.76 -18.37
N HIS A 318 -27.78 -19.03 -17.28
CA HIS A 318 -27.91 -18.26 -16.04
C HIS A 318 -27.62 -16.77 -16.31
N GLN A 319 -26.74 -16.47 -17.28
CA GLN A 319 -26.19 -15.12 -17.54
C GLN A 319 -27.30 -14.27 -18.08
N TYR A 320 -27.90 -14.84 -19.10
CA TYR A 320 -29.05 -14.33 -19.78
C TYR A 320 -30.22 -14.10 -18.81
N GLU A 321 -30.56 -15.07 -17.95
CA GLU A 321 -31.68 -14.91 -17.01
C GLU A 321 -31.41 -13.85 -15.93
N GLU A 322 -30.17 -13.74 -15.42
CA GLU A 322 -29.82 -12.68 -14.47
C GLU A 322 -29.92 -11.28 -15.10
N VAL A 323 -29.33 -11.09 -16.29
CA VAL A 323 -29.40 -9.80 -17.02
C VAL A 323 -30.85 -9.43 -17.34
N LYS A 324 -31.66 -10.43 -17.72
CA LYS A 324 -33.06 -10.26 -18.10
C LYS A 324 -33.94 -9.87 -16.91
N LEU A 325 -33.82 -10.56 -15.78
CA LEU A 325 -34.57 -10.22 -14.57
C LEU A 325 -34.27 -8.79 -14.10
N ILE A 326 -33.01 -8.39 -14.20
CA ILE A 326 -32.57 -7.04 -13.86
C ILE A 326 -33.16 -6.00 -14.81
N LEU A 327 -33.22 -6.30 -16.12
CA LEU A 327 -33.90 -5.45 -17.09
C LEU A 327 -35.40 -5.34 -16.82
N GLU A 328 -36.05 -6.42 -16.42
CA GLU A 328 -37.48 -6.43 -16.07
C GLU A 328 -37.76 -5.60 -14.80
N ASP A 329 -36.95 -5.77 -13.76
CA ASP A 329 -37.07 -5.05 -12.47
C ASP A 329 -36.84 -3.54 -12.61
N VAL A 330 -35.95 -3.14 -13.50
CA VAL A 330 -35.64 -1.72 -13.76
C VAL A 330 -36.58 -1.11 -14.81
N GLY A 331 -37.41 -1.91 -15.47
CA GLY A 331 -38.40 -1.46 -16.45
C GLY A 331 -37.82 -1.15 -17.83
N GLY A 332 -36.84 -1.94 -18.28
CA GLY A 332 -36.30 -1.96 -19.64
C GLY A 332 -34.90 -1.34 -19.79
N ALA A 333 -34.28 -1.55 -20.97
CA ALA A 333 -32.90 -1.15 -21.27
C ALA A 333 -32.65 0.36 -21.12
N GLU A 334 -33.65 1.19 -21.44
CA GLU A 334 -33.56 2.65 -21.28
C GLU A 334 -33.51 3.07 -19.81
N ASN A 335 -34.31 2.44 -18.93
CA ASN A 335 -34.26 2.72 -17.50
C ASN A 335 -33.03 2.09 -16.85
N ALA A 336 -32.58 0.92 -17.33
CA ALA A 336 -31.33 0.28 -16.92
C ALA A 336 -30.09 1.13 -17.26
N TYR A 337 -30.09 1.73 -18.46
CA TYR A 337 -29.09 2.72 -18.86
C TYR A 337 -29.09 3.97 -17.97
N ARG A 338 -30.29 4.54 -17.73
CA ARG A 338 -30.45 5.75 -16.90
C ARG A 338 -30.19 5.52 -15.41
N SER A 339 -30.41 4.29 -14.93
CA SER A 339 -30.16 3.89 -13.54
C SER A 339 -28.75 3.38 -13.28
N GLY A 340 -28.00 3.04 -14.34
CA GLY A 340 -26.64 2.53 -14.22
C GLY A 340 -26.57 1.05 -13.83
N ILE A 341 -27.49 0.21 -14.32
CA ILE A 341 -27.59 -1.23 -13.98
C ILE A 341 -27.48 -2.16 -15.22
N PHE A 342 -26.41 -2.94 -15.37
CA PHE A 342 -26.37 -4.21 -16.16
C PHE A 342 -25.50 -5.25 -15.48
N VAL A 343 -26.03 -6.43 -15.15
CA VAL A 343 -25.27 -7.55 -14.55
C VAL A 343 -25.28 -8.74 -15.48
N ASP A 344 -24.20 -9.52 -15.50
CA ASP A 344 -24.21 -10.92 -15.93
C ASP A 344 -23.72 -11.89 -14.82
N ASN A 345 -24.20 -13.13 -14.93
CA ASN A 345 -23.99 -14.41 -14.22
C ASN A 345 -23.17 -14.65 -12.98
N LEU A 346 -22.18 -13.80 -12.75
CA LEU A 346 -21.32 -13.88 -11.60
C LEU A 346 -21.63 -12.73 -10.64
N GLY A 347 -22.73 -12.01 -10.87
CA GLY A 347 -23.28 -11.00 -9.96
C GLY A 347 -22.59 -9.64 -10.02
N GLU A 348 -22.11 -9.21 -11.20
CA GLU A 348 -21.38 -7.95 -11.35
C GLU A 348 -21.99 -6.97 -12.39
N LEU A 349 -22.26 -5.72 -11.96
CA LEU A 349 -22.94 -4.57 -12.61
C LEU A 349 -22.12 -3.47 -13.41
N HIS A 350 -22.19 -3.31 -14.76
CA HIS A 350 -21.59 -2.13 -15.47
C HIS A 350 -22.47 -1.37 -16.46
N VAL A 351 -22.36 -0.03 -16.42
CA VAL A 351 -22.87 0.92 -17.43
C VAL A 351 -21.83 2.06 -17.60
N PRO A 352 -21.93 2.95 -18.60
CA PRO A 352 -21.09 3.02 -19.78
C PRO A 352 -20.03 4.14 -19.72
N SER A 353 -19.05 4.04 -20.62
CA SER A 353 -17.66 4.48 -20.44
C SER A 353 -17.36 5.99 -20.28
N SER A 354 -18.26 6.93 -20.57
CA SER A 354 -17.99 8.38 -20.39
C SER A 354 -18.71 9.00 -19.19
N ILE A 355 -19.79 8.38 -18.73
CA ILE A 355 -20.32 8.59 -17.40
C ILE A 355 -19.55 7.71 -16.41
N ALA A 356 -18.99 6.55 -16.76
CA ALA A 356 -18.22 5.67 -15.85
C ALA A 356 -16.96 6.31 -15.24
N LYS A 357 -16.28 7.23 -15.94
CA LYS A 357 -15.21 8.05 -15.34
C LYS A 357 -15.76 9.08 -14.33
N SER A 358 -16.98 9.55 -14.56
CA SER A 358 -17.66 10.56 -13.75
C SER A 358 -18.52 9.94 -12.63
N MET A 359 -19.03 8.73 -12.78
CA MET A 359 -19.82 7.92 -11.83
C MET A 359 -18.94 7.01 -10.99
N LYS A 360 -17.69 6.70 -11.39
CA LYS A 360 -16.63 6.23 -10.48
C LYS A 360 -16.50 7.11 -9.24
N TYR A 361 -16.94 8.37 -9.32
CA TYR A 361 -17.00 9.31 -8.21
C TYR A 361 -18.29 9.25 -7.38
N TYR A 362 -19.41 8.73 -7.88
CA TYR A 362 -20.74 8.97 -7.29
C TYR A 362 -21.62 7.73 -6.99
N SER A 363 -21.29 6.51 -7.45
CA SER A 363 -22.05 5.30 -7.08
C SER A 363 -21.47 4.61 -5.84
N LYS A 364 -22.04 4.97 -4.67
CA LYS A 364 -21.97 4.30 -3.36
C LYS A 364 -21.20 2.96 -3.30
N VAL A 365 -19.93 3.07 -2.94
CA VAL A 365 -19.05 1.95 -2.60
C VAL A 365 -19.38 1.47 -1.18
N GLU A 366 -19.93 0.28 -1.03
CA GLU A 366 -19.72 -0.44 0.23
C GLU A 366 -18.25 -0.86 0.28
N PRO A 367 -17.48 -0.47 1.31
CA PRO A 367 -16.07 -0.84 1.37
C PRO A 367 -15.94 -2.35 1.51
N ALA A 368 -14.96 -2.94 0.85
CA ALA A 368 -14.57 -4.33 1.02
C ALA A 368 -14.59 -4.73 2.48
N ARG A 369 -15.16 -5.89 2.84
CA ARG A 369 -15.32 -6.26 4.25
C ARG A 369 -14.25 -7.24 4.68
N CYS A 370 -13.75 -7.06 5.89
CA CYS A 370 -12.81 -7.99 6.47
C CYS A 370 -13.45 -9.40 6.59
N PRO A 371 -12.80 -10.47 6.13
CA PRO A 371 -13.34 -11.84 6.23
C PRO A 371 -13.45 -12.35 7.68
N HIS A 372 -12.84 -11.64 8.64
CA HIS A 372 -12.84 -12.02 10.05
C HIS A 372 -13.80 -11.22 10.91
N CYS A 373 -13.88 -9.90 10.72
CA CYS A 373 -14.72 -9.04 11.56
C CYS A 373 -15.88 -8.38 10.84
N GLY A 374 -16.03 -8.55 9.52
CA GLY A 374 -17.13 -7.99 8.72
C GLY A 374 -17.15 -6.46 8.61
N LYS A 375 -16.22 -5.77 9.28
CA LYS A 375 -16.08 -4.31 9.21
C LYS A 375 -15.55 -3.89 7.85
N PRO A 376 -15.97 -2.71 7.35
CA PRO A 376 -15.43 -2.14 6.13
C PRO A 376 -13.92 -1.93 6.27
N LEU A 377 -13.20 -2.25 5.19
CA LEU A 377 -11.79 -2.02 5.01
C LEU A 377 -11.59 -0.65 4.36
N SER A 378 -10.57 0.06 4.80
CA SER A 378 -10.03 1.18 4.03
C SER A 378 -9.37 0.68 2.75
N LEU A 379 -9.27 1.57 1.76
CA LEU A 379 -8.48 1.34 0.55
C LEU A 379 -7.03 1.00 0.88
N ASP A 380 -6.30 0.56 -0.15
CA ASP A 380 -4.89 0.18 -0.08
C ASP A 380 -4.05 1.25 0.63
N VAL A 381 -3.07 0.80 1.43
CA VAL A 381 -2.17 1.71 2.16
C VAL A 381 -1.12 2.22 1.19
N GLU A 382 -0.91 3.53 1.16
CA GLU A 382 0.15 4.16 0.38
C GLU A 382 1.37 4.45 1.25
N LEU A 383 2.56 4.19 0.71
CA LEU A 383 3.83 4.61 1.29
C LEU A 383 4.38 5.79 0.46
N GLU A 384 4.30 6.98 1.03
CA GLU A 384 5.07 8.13 0.55
C GLU A 384 6.46 8.04 1.17
N LYS A 385 7.43 7.70 0.32
CA LYS A 385 8.81 7.48 0.75
C LYS A 385 9.38 8.74 1.41
N PRO A 386 10.16 8.58 2.49
CA PRO A 386 10.71 7.31 3.01
C PRO A 386 9.88 6.59 4.09
N TYR A 387 8.93 7.22 4.78
CA TYR A 387 8.28 6.64 5.98
C TYR A 387 6.89 7.22 6.30
N LYS A 388 6.22 7.89 5.35
CA LYS A 388 4.87 8.45 5.57
C LYS A 388 3.83 7.50 4.97
N TYR A 389 2.91 7.03 5.80
CA TYR A 389 1.85 6.11 5.38
C TYR A 389 0.52 6.83 5.32
N PHE A 390 -0.26 6.54 4.29
CA PHE A 390 -1.58 7.12 4.10
C PHE A 390 -2.60 6.05 3.76
N ARG A 391 -3.84 6.33 4.13
CA ARG A 391 -5.02 5.55 3.74
C ARG A 391 -6.11 6.51 3.29
N TRP A 392 -6.97 6.03 2.40
CA TRP A 392 -8.16 6.76 2.00
C TRP A 392 -9.34 6.24 2.82
N ASP A 393 -10.03 7.15 3.53
CA ASP A 393 -11.21 6.80 4.32
C ASP A 393 -12.48 7.17 3.54
N ILE A 394 -13.36 6.19 3.37
CA ILE A 394 -14.64 6.32 2.65
C ILE A 394 -15.79 6.59 3.65
N SER A 395 -15.56 6.43 4.96
CA SER A 395 -16.62 6.34 5.96
C SER A 395 -17.12 7.68 6.52
N ARG A 396 -16.27 8.72 6.60
CA ARG A 396 -16.63 10.01 7.24
C ARG A 396 -17.54 10.90 6.40
N THR A 397 -17.63 10.64 5.09
CA THR A 397 -18.40 11.43 4.14
C THR A 397 -19.92 11.21 4.27
N LEU A 398 -20.34 10.12 4.91
CA LEU A 398 -21.77 9.76 5.05
C LEU A 398 -22.41 10.26 6.36
N SER A 399 -21.62 10.57 7.39
CA SER A 399 -22.13 10.90 8.73
C SER A 399 -22.47 12.38 8.97
N SER A 400 -22.00 13.30 8.12
CA SER A 400 -22.17 14.76 8.30
C SER A 400 -23.38 15.35 7.58
N ILE A 401 -24.15 14.55 6.83
CA ILE A 401 -25.38 15.01 6.18
C ILE A 401 -26.56 14.82 7.15
N THR A 402 -26.59 15.61 8.23
CA THR A 402 -27.84 15.89 8.93
C THR A 402 -28.55 17.02 8.19
N LEU A 403 -29.64 16.68 7.49
CA LEU A 403 -30.54 17.66 6.88
C LEU A 403 -31.21 18.48 7.98
N GLU A 404 -30.60 19.60 8.37
CA GLU A 404 -31.36 20.67 9.04
C GLU A 404 -32.34 21.23 8.01
N VAL A 405 -33.62 20.89 8.20
CA VAL A 405 -34.73 21.47 7.44
C VAL A 405 -34.81 22.94 7.84
N VAL A 406 -34.21 23.81 7.03
CA VAL A 406 -34.36 25.26 7.19
C VAL A 406 -35.84 25.58 6.99
N GLY A 407 -36.46 26.06 8.07
CA GLY A 407 -37.85 26.47 8.09
C GLY A 407 -38.13 27.61 7.11
N GLU A 408 -39.29 27.49 6.47
CA GLU A 408 -40.09 28.55 5.83
C GLU A 408 -39.34 29.46 4.83
N SER A 409 -39.25 29.02 3.58
CA SER A 409 -39.19 29.93 2.43
C SER A 409 -40.50 29.89 1.66
N GLU A 410 -41.10 31.05 1.39
CA GLU A 410 -42.43 31.23 0.77
C GLU A 410 -42.51 30.86 -0.73
N GLU A 411 -41.47 30.29 -1.33
CA GLU A 411 -41.55 29.71 -2.67
C GLU A 411 -41.31 28.19 -2.63
N PRO A 412 -42.10 27.38 -3.35
CA PRO A 412 -41.92 25.94 -3.39
C PRO A 412 -40.61 25.63 -4.13
N LEU A 413 -39.54 25.40 -3.38
CA LEU A 413 -38.35 24.76 -3.90
C LEU A 413 -38.78 23.43 -4.50
N THR A 414 -38.87 23.36 -5.83
CA THR A 414 -39.08 22.10 -6.54
C THR A 414 -38.04 21.11 -6.06
N ALA A 415 -38.40 19.83 -5.92
CA ALA A 415 -37.49 18.77 -5.47
C ALA A 415 -36.13 18.82 -6.20
N ARG A 416 -36.12 19.29 -7.46
CA ARG A 416 -34.94 19.57 -8.27
C ARG A 416 -34.03 20.69 -7.74
N ALA A 417 -34.56 21.82 -7.28
CA ALA A 417 -33.77 22.91 -6.69
C ALA A 417 -33.22 22.53 -5.30
N LEU A 418 -33.99 21.76 -4.51
CA LEU A 418 -33.51 21.17 -3.25
C LEU A 418 -32.41 20.14 -3.53
N VAL A 419 -32.60 19.28 -4.53
CA VAL A 419 -31.61 18.29 -4.99
C VAL A 419 -30.39 18.97 -5.60
N GLU A 420 -30.50 20.08 -6.33
CA GLU A 420 -29.36 20.85 -6.84
C GLU A 420 -28.59 21.57 -5.73
N LYS A 421 -29.29 22.06 -4.69
CA LYS A 421 -28.65 22.61 -3.47
C LYS A 421 -27.95 21.51 -2.67
N ILE A 422 -28.58 20.34 -2.54
CA ILE A 422 -27.99 19.15 -1.91
C ILE A 422 -26.81 18.66 -2.74
N ILE A 423 -26.92 18.54 -4.07
CA ILE A 423 -25.86 18.11 -4.99
C ILE A 423 -24.70 19.11 -5.02
N SER A 424 -24.94 20.42 -4.98
CA SER A 424 -23.86 21.42 -4.93
C SER A 424 -23.15 21.45 -3.57
N LYS A 425 -23.86 21.15 -2.47
CA LYS A 425 -23.25 20.91 -1.14
C LYS A 425 -22.47 19.57 -1.13
N THR A 426 -23.04 18.52 -1.72
CA THR A 426 -22.45 17.16 -1.84
C THR A 426 -21.23 17.14 -2.77
N LYS A 427 -21.24 17.89 -3.88
CA LYS A 427 -20.10 18.10 -4.79
C LYS A 427 -18.92 18.83 -4.12
N ARG A 428 -19.18 19.64 -3.09
CA ARG A 428 -18.15 20.31 -2.30
C ARG A 428 -17.65 19.47 -1.11
N GLU A 429 -18.42 18.48 -0.65
CA GLU A 429 -18.15 17.77 0.61
C GLU A 429 -17.87 16.26 0.46
N GLN A 430 -18.00 15.66 -0.75
CA GLN A 430 -17.42 14.33 -1.03
C GLN A 430 -15.90 14.40 -1.23
N LEU A 431 -15.17 14.79 -0.18
CA LEU A 431 -13.72 14.59 -0.11
C LEU A 431 -13.45 13.14 0.32
N TYR A 432 -12.90 12.33 -0.59
CA TYR A 432 -12.06 11.22 -0.16
C TYR A 432 -10.87 11.82 0.58
N GLU A 433 -10.92 11.82 1.90
CA GLU A 433 -9.86 12.44 2.69
C GLU A 433 -8.70 11.45 2.84
N ARG A 434 -7.55 11.86 2.30
CA ARG A 434 -6.28 11.14 2.45
C ARG A 434 -5.82 11.30 3.89
N HIS A 435 -6.05 10.28 4.71
CA HIS A 435 -5.65 10.29 6.11
C HIS A 435 -4.26 9.71 6.29
N ARG A 436 -3.41 10.46 6.96
CA ARG A 436 -2.12 10.01 7.41
C ARG A 436 -2.26 8.97 8.52
N ILE A 437 -1.55 7.85 8.42
CA ILE A 437 -1.46 6.86 9.50
C ILE A 437 -0.27 7.23 10.39
N LEU A 438 -0.57 7.73 11.59
CA LEU A 438 0.45 8.05 12.59
C LEU A 438 1.07 6.77 13.17
N PRO A 439 2.36 6.78 13.58
CA PRO A 439 3.05 5.60 14.11
C PRO A 439 2.32 4.90 15.25
N ASP A 440 1.70 5.67 16.14
CA ASP A 440 0.90 5.15 17.26
C ASP A 440 -0.32 4.34 16.80
N ALA A 441 -1.02 4.82 15.76
CA ALA A 441 -2.15 4.11 15.19
C ALA A 441 -1.73 2.81 14.50
N MET A 442 -0.64 2.85 13.73
CA MET A 442 -0.07 1.65 13.09
C MET A 442 0.36 0.62 14.14
N ARG A 443 1.03 1.07 15.20
CA ARG A 443 1.54 0.21 16.27
C ARG A 443 0.43 -0.55 16.99
N ARG A 444 -0.68 0.12 17.31
CA ARG A 444 -1.87 -0.55 17.90
C ARG A 444 -2.46 -1.63 17.02
N VAL A 445 -2.37 -1.49 15.70
CA VAL A 445 -2.80 -2.56 14.78
C VAL A 445 -1.83 -3.72 14.87
N PHE A 446 -0.53 -3.46 14.83
CA PHE A 446 0.51 -4.50 14.83
C PHE A 446 0.57 -5.29 16.15
N GLU A 447 0.41 -4.63 17.30
CA GLU A 447 0.37 -5.30 18.62
C GLU A 447 -0.72 -6.35 18.75
N ARG A 448 -1.85 -6.15 18.06
CA ARG A 448 -3.00 -7.05 18.11
C ARG A 448 -2.93 -8.19 17.10
N ILE A 449 -1.88 -8.26 16.27
CA ILE A 449 -1.67 -9.38 15.35
C ILE A 449 -1.37 -10.65 16.18
N PRO A 450 -2.12 -11.75 15.99
CA PRO A 450 -1.87 -13.01 16.69
C PRO A 450 -0.51 -13.64 16.36
N ASP A 451 0.14 -14.24 17.35
CA ASP A 451 1.46 -14.87 17.18
C ASP A 451 1.46 -16.03 16.18
N ASP A 452 0.37 -16.79 16.12
CA ASP A 452 0.18 -17.93 15.22
C ASP A 452 0.00 -17.52 13.75
N GLU A 453 -0.23 -16.24 13.48
CA GLU A 453 -0.41 -15.68 12.13
C GLU A 453 0.84 -14.92 11.64
N LEU A 454 1.85 -14.70 12.49
CA LEU A 454 3.07 -13.95 12.15
C LEU A 454 3.90 -14.56 11.01
N PHE A 455 3.81 -15.88 10.82
CA PHE A 455 4.52 -16.57 9.74
C PHE A 455 4.13 -16.08 8.34
N LEU A 456 2.91 -15.54 8.18
CA LEU A 456 2.42 -14.95 6.91
C LEU A 456 3.16 -13.66 6.53
N TYR A 457 3.81 -13.04 7.52
CA TYR A 457 4.57 -11.80 7.39
C TYR A 457 6.08 -12.04 7.38
N ASP A 458 6.54 -13.29 7.41
CA ASP A 458 7.95 -13.68 7.61
C ASP A 458 8.53 -13.20 8.96
N LEU A 459 7.72 -13.26 10.03
CA LEU A 459 8.13 -12.81 11.37
C LEU A 459 8.08 -13.94 12.41
N ASP A 460 8.97 -13.85 13.41
CA ASP A 460 9.07 -14.74 14.56
C ASP A 460 8.48 -14.05 15.81
N PRO A 461 7.58 -14.71 16.57
CA PRO A 461 6.92 -14.11 17.74
C PRO A 461 7.87 -13.74 18.87
N GLU A 462 8.99 -14.44 19.02
CA GLU A 462 9.95 -14.16 20.09
C GLU A 462 11.02 -13.13 19.67
N ALA A 463 11.37 -13.11 18.39
CA ALA A 463 12.52 -12.37 17.90
C ALA A 463 12.19 -11.15 17.03
N SER A 464 11.01 -11.03 16.42
CA SER A 464 10.76 -9.96 15.44
C SER A 464 9.29 -9.55 15.33
N ARG A 465 8.61 -9.34 16.46
CA ARG A 465 7.22 -8.83 16.45
C ARG A 465 7.10 -7.51 15.67
N PRO A 466 6.04 -7.32 14.88
CA PRO A 466 5.90 -6.19 13.94
C PRO A 466 5.84 -4.83 14.65
N GLU A 467 5.25 -4.74 15.84
CA GLU A 467 5.17 -3.53 16.64
C GLU A 467 6.54 -2.99 17.09
N TRP A 468 7.60 -3.82 17.07
CA TRP A 468 8.96 -3.40 17.42
C TRP A 468 9.65 -2.65 16.27
N MET A 469 9.12 -2.70 15.05
CA MET A 469 9.56 -1.84 13.94
C MET A 469 9.15 -0.38 14.14
N ILE A 470 8.28 -0.10 15.12
CA ILE A 470 7.88 1.24 15.52
C ILE A 470 8.52 1.54 16.87
N ILE A 471 9.51 2.43 16.86
CA ILE A 471 10.40 2.71 17.99
C ILE A 471 9.62 3.53 19.02
N THR A 472 9.48 3.00 20.23
CA THR A 472 9.00 3.72 21.42
C THR A 472 10.14 4.05 22.38
N VAL A 473 11.17 3.21 22.40
CA VAL A 473 12.35 3.36 23.25
C VAL A 473 13.58 3.29 22.36
N LEU A 474 14.34 4.37 22.31
CA LEU A 474 15.54 4.45 21.48
C LEU A 474 16.76 4.03 22.32
N PRO A 475 17.50 2.96 21.95
CA PRO A 475 18.73 2.61 22.64
C PRO A 475 19.82 3.65 22.39
N VAL A 476 20.45 4.11 23.47
CA VAL A 476 21.59 5.04 23.40
C VAL A 476 22.88 4.23 23.44
N PRO A 477 23.74 4.31 22.40
CA PRO A 477 25.01 3.61 22.41
C PRO A 477 25.96 4.15 23.49
N PRO A 478 26.79 3.27 24.08
CA PRO A 478 27.78 3.67 25.09
C PRO A 478 28.73 4.77 24.64
N VAL A 479 29.35 5.45 25.61
CA VAL A 479 30.37 6.49 25.35
C VAL A 479 31.57 5.93 24.58
N THR A 480 31.91 4.65 24.78
CA THR A 480 33.00 3.96 24.06
C THR A 480 32.76 3.85 22.55
N VAL A 481 31.50 3.91 22.09
CA VAL A 481 31.11 3.90 20.68
C VAL A 481 31.07 5.31 20.09
N ARG A 482 30.97 6.34 20.95
CA ARG A 482 30.85 7.76 20.60
C ARG A 482 31.99 8.59 21.22
N PRO A 483 33.26 8.33 20.86
CA PRO A 483 34.39 9.01 21.48
C PRO A 483 34.45 10.48 21.07
N SER A 484 34.65 11.38 22.04
CA SER A 484 34.98 12.79 21.78
C SER A 484 36.44 12.94 21.34
N ILE A 485 36.71 13.93 20.49
CA ILE A 485 38.06 14.30 20.04
C ILE A 485 38.42 15.65 20.65
N ILE A 486 39.65 15.81 21.14
CA ILE A 486 40.17 17.11 21.56
C ILE A 486 40.92 17.69 20.36
N LEU A 487 40.51 18.87 19.90
CA LEU A 487 41.17 19.60 18.81
C LEU A 487 42.49 20.21 19.30
N GLU A 488 43.35 20.60 18.38
CA GLU A 488 44.63 21.28 18.70
C GLU A 488 44.42 22.59 19.48
N SER A 489 43.25 23.22 19.33
CA SER A 489 42.82 24.39 20.09
C SER A 489 42.52 24.11 21.57
N GLY A 490 42.52 22.83 22.00
CA GLY A 490 42.10 22.40 23.33
C GLY A 490 40.58 22.32 23.52
N GLU A 491 39.80 22.62 22.48
CA GLU A 491 38.34 22.45 22.47
C GLU A 491 37.93 21.00 22.24
N ARG A 492 36.83 20.58 22.85
CA ARG A 492 36.25 19.25 22.63
C ARG A 492 35.30 19.28 21.45
N SER A 493 35.52 18.38 20.52
CA SER A 493 34.62 18.08 19.40
C SER A 493 33.95 16.74 19.68
N GLU A 494 32.63 16.77 19.83
CA GLU A 494 31.84 15.57 20.12
C GLU A 494 31.61 14.73 18.86
N ASP A 495 31.35 13.44 19.08
CA ASP A 495 31.06 12.49 18.00
C ASP A 495 29.73 12.86 17.28
N ASP A 496 29.67 12.61 15.97
CA ASP A 496 28.46 12.88 15.16
C ASP A 496 27.19 12.23 15.72
N LEU A 497 27.29 11.02 16.32
CA LEU A 497 26.15 10.36 16.96
C LEU A 497 25.72 11.09 18.23
N THR A 498 26.65 11.66 19.00
CA THR A 498 26.32 12.49 20.16
C THR A 498 25.53 13.70 19.72
N HIS A 499 25.97 14.41 18.67
CA HIS A 499 25.24 15.55 18.13
C HIS A 499 23.82 15.20 17.64
N ALA A 500 23.66 14.08 16.94
CA ALA A 500 22.36 13.61 16.50
C ALA A 500 21.44 13.25 17.70
N LEU A 501 21.98 12.58 18.72
CA LEU A 501 21.22 12.25 19.94
C LEU A 501 20.80 13.49 20.73
N VAL A 502 21.63 14.54 20.79
CA VAL A 502 21.25 15.83 21.39
C VAL A 502 20.04 16.42 20.68
N GLN A 503 20.00 16.38 19.34
CA GLN A 503 18.86 16.86 18.56
C GLN A 503 17.60 16.04 18.83
N ILE A 504 17.72 14.71 18.90
CA ILE A 504 16.60 13.81 19.24
C ILE A 504 16.04 14.14 20.62
N ILE A 505 16.89 14.25 21.67
CA ILE A 505 16.44 14.57 23.03
C ILE A 505 15.76 15.93 23.07
N THR A 506 16.33 16.93 22.39
CA THR A 506 15.76 18.29 22.33
C THR A 506 14.38 18.29 21.67
N ALA A 507 14.24 17.61 20.54
CA ALA A 507 12.95 17.48 19.84
C ALA A 507 11.93 16.69 20.68
N ASN A 508 12.37 15.62 21.34
CA ASN A 508 11.54 14.77 22.19
C ASN A 508 10.99 15.53 23.40
N ASN A 509 11.84 16.27 24.11
CA ASN A 509 11.43 17.07 25.26
C ASN A 509 10.48 18.19 24.82
N LYS A 510 10.78 18.88 23.71
CA LYS A 510 9.89 19.91 23.17
C LYS A 510 8.51 19.36 22.81
N LEU A 511 8.45 18.18 22.20
CA LEU A 511 7.19 17.49 21.89
C LEU A 511 6.43 17.12 23.16
N LEU A 512 7.13 16.60 24.18
CA LEU A 512 6.53 16.24 25.47
C LEU A 512 5.96 17.47 26.19
N ASP A 513 6.72 18.56 26.26
CA ASP A 513 6.30 19.81 26.92
C ASP A 513 5.04 20.39 26.26
N ASN A 514 5.01 20.44 24.93
CA ASN A 514 3.84 20.90 24.17
C ASN A 514 2.60 20.01 24.39
N LYS A 515 2.82 18.70 24.51
CA LYS A 515 1.73 17.76 24.82
C LYS A 515 1.16 18.00 26.22
N ILE A 516 2.03 18.20 27.22
CA ILE A 516 1.63 18.48 28.62
C ILE A 516 0.91 19.83 28.71
N GLN A 517 1.35 20.83 27.95
CA GLN A 517 0.72 22.15 27.88
C GLN A 517 -0.63 22.15 27.13
N GLY A 518 -1.02 21.03 26.50
CA GLY A 518 -2.27 20.94 25.75
C GLY A 518 -2.25 21.71 24.42
N SER A 519 -1.08 21.81 23.77
CA SER A 519 -0.95 22.45 22.46
C SER A 519 -1.89 21.81 21.42
N PRO A 520 -2.34 22.57 20.41
CA PRO A 520 -3.19 22.02 19.35
C PRO A 520 -2.58 20.81 18.64
N GLN A 521 -3.41 19.86 18.23
CA GLN A 521 -2.98 18.59 17.61
C GLN A 521 -2.07 18.79 16.39
N ILE A 522 -2.33 19.80 15.56
CA ILE A 522 -1.50 20.14 14.39
C ILE A 522 -0.05 20.45 14.81
N VAL A 523 0.12 21.22 15.89
CA VAL A 523 1.45 21.57 16.42
C VAL A 523 2.16 20.33 16.96
N ILE A 524 1.42 19.43 17.61
CA ILE A 524 1.97 18.16 18.11
C ILE A 524 2.44 17.29 16.94
N GLU A 525 1.67 17.20 15.86
CA GLU A 525 2.02 16.44 14.66
C GLU A 525 3.24 17.03 13.94
N ASP A 526 3.36 18.35 13.83
CA ASP A 526 4.54 19.00 13.27
C ASP A 526 5.80 18.72 14.11
N LEU A 527 5.71 18.81 15.43
CA LEU A 527 6.81 18.48 16.34
C LEU A 527 7.17 16.99 16.30
N TRP A 528 6.18 16.12 16.08
CA TRP A 528 6.38 14.70 15.88
C TRP A 528 7.13 14.42 14.58
N ASP A 529 6.84 15.15 13.50
CA ASP A 529 7.58 15.05 12.24
C ASP A 529 9.04 15.45 12.37
N VAL A 530 9.32 16.49 13.18
CA VAL A 530 10.68 16.88 13.52
C VAL A 530 11.41 15.77 14.28
N LEU A 531 10.75 15.14 15.27
CA LEU A 531 11.32 14.00 16.00
C LEU A 531 11.58 12.81 15.06
N GLN A 532 10.62 12.47 14.20
CA GLN A 532 10.75 11.42 13.19
C GLN A 532 11.96 11.67 12.26
N LEU A 533 12.15 12.92 11.80
CA LEU A 533 13.27 13.32 10.95
C LEU A 533 14.62 13.13 11.66
N HIS A 534 14.75 13.57 12.91
CA HIS A 534 16.00 13.42 13.68
C HIS A 534 16.33 11.95 13.95
N VAL A 535 15.36 11.11 14.28
CA VAL A 535 15.58 9.66 14.45
C VAL A 535 15.96 9.00 13.12
N THR A 536 15.32 9.42 12.01
CA THR A 536 15.63 8.91 10.67
C THR A 536 17.08 9.22 10.29
N THR A 537 17.49 10.48 10.38
CA THR A 537 18.86 10.90 10.00
C THR A 537 19.94 10.31 10.92
N TYR A 538 19.61 10.03 12.19
CA TYR A 538 20.47 9.28 13.10
C TYR A 538 20.74 7.84 12.62
N ILE A 539 19.71 7.15 12.12
CA ILE A 539 19.81 5.78 11.61
C ILE A 539 20.49 5.77 10.23
N ASN A 540 20.01 6.59 9.30
CA ASN A 540 20.51 6.69 7.93
C ASN A 540 20.34 8.12 7.39
N ASN A 541 21.47 8.83 7.28
CA ASN A 541 21.49 10.22 6.83
C ASN A 541 21.55 10.40 5.31
N LYS A 542 21.66 9.30 4.54
CA LYS A 542 21.80 9.32 3.07
C LYS A 542 20.54 8.85 2.34
N LEU A 543 19.38 9.07 2.94
CA LEU A 543 18.11 8.65 2.36
C LEU A 543 17.64 9.63 1.27
N PRO A 544 17.18 9.14 0.12
CA PRO A 544 16.63 10.01 -0.93
C PRO A 544 15.35 10.69 -0.44
N GLY A 545 15.21 11.98 -0.75
CA GLY A 545 14.04 12.78 -0.34
C GLY A 545 14.05 13.25 1.12
N VAL A 546 15.06 12.89 1.91
CA VAL A 546 15.23 13.38 3.29
C VAL A 546 16.33 14.43 3.33
N PRO A 547 16.09 15.60 3.93
CA PRO A 547 17.16 16.58 4.16
C PRO A 547 18.25 16.00 5.06
N GLU A 548 19.49 16.05 4.58
CA GLU A 548 20.64 15.52 5.32
C GLU A 548 20.95 16.40 6.55
N ALA A 549 21.12 15.75 7.70
CA ALA A 549 21.54 16.41 8.93
C ALA A 549 23.02 16.80 8.84
N LYS A 550 23.31 18.06 9.16
CA LYS A 550 24.63 18.67 9.10
C LYS A 550 25.00 19.33 10.42
N HIS A 551 26.30 19.39 10.69
CA HIS A 551 26.86 20.30 11.68
C HIS A 551 26.58 21.75 11.30
N ARG A 552 26.71 22.68 12.26
CA ARG A 552 26.64 24.13 12.00
C ARG A 552 27.65 24.59 10.93
N GLY A 553 28.79 23.90 10.82
CA GLY A 553 29.81 24.14 9.79
C GLY A 553 29.55 23.47 8.43
N GLY A 554 28.34 22.96 8.18
CA GLY A 554 27.94 22.36 6.90
C GLY A 554 28.41 20.92 6.64
N LYS A 555 29.31 20.39 7.47
CA LYS A 555 29.75 18.99 7.41
C LYS A 555 28.59 18.04 7.76
N HIS A 556 28.36 17.03 6.91
CA HIS A 556 27.33 16.01 7.12
C HIS A 556 27.64 15.14 8.34
N LEU A 557 26.60 14.79 9.11
CA LEU A 557 26.71 13.87 10.23
C LEU A 557 26.82 12.42 9.73
N LYS A 558 27.80 11.65 10.22
CA LYS A 558 27.90 10.21 9.93
C LYS A 558 26.92 9.40 10.77
N SER A 559 25.89 8.86 10.13
CA SER A 559 24.84 8.01 10.73
C SER A 559 25.31 6.60 11.10
N ILE A 560 24.47 5.82 11.80
CA ILE A 560 24.76 4.43 12.14
C ILE A 560 25.03 3.57 10.90
N THR A 561 24.18 3.69 9.88
CA THR A 561 24.27 2.89 8.64
C THR A 561 25.60 3.13 7.92
N GLU A 562 26.06 4.39 7.89
CA GLU A 562 27.34 4.77 7.28
C GLU A 562 28.56 4.31 8.09
N ARG A 563 28.43 4.12 9.41
CA ARG A 563 29.51 3.54 10.24
C ARG A 563 29.66 2.05 10.00
N LEU A 564 28.57 1.35 9.70
CA LEU A 564 28.57 -0.10 9.47
C LEU A 564 29.01 -0.44 8.04
N SER A 565 28.39 0.22 7.06
CA SER A 565 28.53 -0.07 5.63
C SER A 565 29.50 0.90 4.92
N GLY A 566 29.84 0.60 3.66
CA GLY A 566 30.74 1.43 2.85
C GLY A 566 32.22 1.03 2.92
N LYS A 567 33.07 1.78 2.21
CA LYS A 567 34.51 1.47 2.06
C LYS A 567 35.29 1.60 3.37
N GLU A 568 34.98 2.62 4.16
CA GLU A 568 35.55 2.87 5.49
C GLU A 568 34.69 2.31 6.64
N GLY A 569 33.59 1.61 6.33
CA GLY A 569 32.70 1.04 7.33
C GLY A 569 33.34 -0.12 8.09
N ARG A 570 32.82 -0.40 9.30
CA ARG A 570 33.38 -1.42 10.21
C ARG A 570 33.49 -2.82 9.59
N PHE A 571 32.54 -3.23 8.75
CA PHE A 571 32.59 -4.55 8.13
C PHE A 571 33.80 -4.72 7.20
N ARG A 572 34.07 -3.74 6.32
CA ARG A 572 35.20 -3.82 5.37
C ARG A 572 36.52 -3.43 6.02
N GLY A 573 36.52 -2.36 6.83
CA GLY A 573 37.75 -1.76 7.37
C GLY A 573 38.25 -2.30 8.71
N ASN A 574 37.44 -3.06 9.46
CA ASN A 574 37.82 -3.60 10.78
C ASN A 574 37.62 -5.11 10.91
N LEU A 575 36.55 -5.66 10.30
CA LEU A 575 36.23 -7.09 10.42
C LEU A 575 36.87 -7.93 9.32
N ALA A 576 36.70 -7.54 8.05
CA ALA A 576 37.23 -8.29 6.90
C ALA A 576 38.74 -8.08 6.69
N GLY A 577 39.22 -6.84 6.88
CA GLY A 577 40.64 -6.49 6.81
C GLY A 577 41.02 -5.63 8.00
N LYS A 578 42.10 -5.97 8.69
CA LYS A 578 42.63 -5.18 9.80
C LYS A 578 44.13 -5.03 9.67
N ARG A 579 44.67 -3.89 10.11
CA ARG A 579 46.12 -3.75 10.30
C ARG A 579 46.57 -4.73 11.38
N VAL A 580 47.65 -5.44 11.12
CA VAL A 580 48.26 -6.36 12.07
C VAL A 580 49.54 -5.75 12.62
N ASN A 581 49.81 -6.02 13.89
CA ASN A 581 51.10 -5.70 14.49
C ASN A 581 52.14 -6.74 14.05
N PHE A 582 53.43 -6.46 14.27
CA PHE A 582 54.55 -7.37 13.96
C PHE A 582 54.70 -7.71 12.46
N SER A 583 54.45 -6.73 11.59
CA SER A 583 54.70 -6.82 10.15
C SER A 583 55.60 -5.68 9.69
N ALA A 584 56.52 -5.96 8.77
CA ALA A 584 57.33 -4.95 8.08
C ALA A 584 57.27 -5.18 6.57
N ARG A 585 57.44 -4.11 5.80
CA ARG A 585 57.55 -4.14 4.33
C ARG A 585 58.75 -3.29 3.93
N THR A 586 59.73 -3.90 3.26
CA THR A 586 60.86 -3.21 2.62
C THR A 586 60.79 -3.42 1.10
N VAL A 587 61.46 -2.56 0.34
CA VAL A 587 61.48 -2.54 -1.13
C VAL A 587 62.17 -3.76 -1.71
#